data_AF-A0AAP6BJ08-F1
#
_entry.id   AF-A0AAP6BJ08-F1
#
_cell.length_a   1.000
_cell.length_b   1.000
_cell.length_c   1.000
_cell.angle_alpha   90.00
_cell.angle_beta   90.00
_cell.angle_gamma   90.00
#
_symmetry.space_group_name_H-M   'P 1'
#
loop_
_entity.id
_entity.type
_entity.pdbx_description
1 polymer ?
#
loop_
_entity_poly.entity_id
_entity_poly.type
_entity_poly.pdbx_seq_one_letter_code
_entity_poly.pdbx_strand_id
1 'polypeptide(L)'
;MSPEPGPVPAQRALSPLDQHIEAVTGHDTDTLWTYRDRGVLDEPHARLVDRHRELAEAQTGVTFYRVLLQRLASGEFEVDGALLTRITRTVEQLAEAVAARDAAAGEVLAALEPVEAAAAAHAPGGNVLSVDDHAALLAIAGGATFREHLLTGQKSAVAASGTRIPHTTLRRLEDAGLAVRDTSHPEHDGQEVALTDAGRAALLAARRTPTSPAGPATPPAAPMRRR
;
A
#
# COMPACT_ATOMS: atom_id res chain seq x y z
N MET A 1 22.95 32.94 10.43
CA MET A 1 23.03 32.13 9.20
C MET A 1 22.20 30.90 9.42
N SER A 2 21.03 30.81 8.79
CA SER A 2 20.20 29.61 8.82
C SER A 2 20.65 28.69 7.67
N PRO A 3 20.80 27.38 7.89
CA PRO A 3 21.16 26.47 6.81
C PRO A 3 20.02 26.40 5.78
N GLU A 4 20.41 26.47 4.51
CA GLU A 4 19.52 26.27 3.37
C GLU A 4 18.91 24.86 3.44
N PRO A 5 17.59 24.69 3.27
CA PRO A 5 17.01 23.37 3.10
C PRO A 5 17.51 22.79 1.76
N GLY A 6 18.11 21.60 1.83
CA GLY A 6 18.59 20.87 0.65
C GLY A 6 17.46 20.59 -0.35
N PRO A 7 17.82 20.30 -1.62
CA PRO A 7 16.84 20.06 -2.67
C PRO A 7 15.94 18.88 -2.28
N VAL A 8 14.64 19.17 -2.16
CA VAL A 8 13.60 18.15 -2.02
C VAL A 8 13.72 17.24 -3.25
N PRO A 9 13.86 15.91 -3.10
CA PRO A 9 13.86 15.03 -4.25
C PRO A 9 12.58 15.28 -5.02
N ALA A 10 12.71 15.56 -6.32
CA ALA A 10 11.58 15.78 -7.19
C ALA A 10 10.65 14.57 -7.04
N GLN A 11 9.50 14.77 -6.41
CA GLN A 11 8.43 13.78 -6.39
C GLN A 11 8.09 13.51 -7.85
N ARG A 12 8.63 12.39 -8.38
CA ARG A 12 8.20 11.83 -9.65
C ARG A 12 6.69 11.77 -9.56
N ALA A 13 6.00 12.32 -10.55
CA ALA A 13 4.55 12.19 -10.64
C ALA A 13 4.24 10.69 -10.55
N LEU A 14 3.73 10.27 -9.39
CA LEU A 14 3.47 8.87 -9.09
C LEU A 14 2.54 8.35 -10.18
N SER A 15 3.02 7.40 -10.98
CA SER A 15 2.18 6.73 -11.95
C SER A 15 1.02 6.08 -11.18
N PRO A 16 -0.20 6.01 -11.74
CA PRO A 16 -1.30 5.26 -11.12
C PRO A 16 -0.90 3.82 -10.75
N LEU A 17 0.05 3.25 -11.50
CA LEU A 17 0.63 1.95 -11.24
C LEU A 17 1.53 1.91 -10.00
N ASP A 18 2.29 2.98 -9.75
CA ASP A 18 3.17 3.09 -8.57
C ASP A 18 2.34 3.13 -7.29
N GLN A 19 1.24 3.90 -7.32
CA GLN A 19 0.27 3.97 -6.22
C GLN A 19 -0.39 2.61 -5.97
N HIS A 20 -0.64 1.85 -7.03
CA HIS A 20 -1.24 0.52 -6.93
C HIS A 20 -0.26 -0.49 -6.34
N ILE A 21 0.99 -0.49 -6.78
CA ILE A 21 2.06 -1.31 -6.21
C ILE A 21 2.26 -0.98 -4.73
N GLU A 22 2.32 0.30 -4.39
CA GLU A 22 2.43 0.76 -2.99
C GLU A 22 1.23 0.29 -2.16
N ALA A 23 0.01 0.39 -2.69
CA ALA A 23 -1.19 -0.05 -1.99
C ALA A 23 -1.23 -1.57 -1.72
N VAL A 24 -0.70 -2.38 -2.65
CA VAL A 24 -0.72 -3.84 -2.56
C VAL A 24 0.44 -4.36 -1.70
N THR A 25 1.62 -3.76 -1.83
CA THR A 25 2.84 -4.23 -1.16
C THR A 25 3.12 -3.53 0.18
N GLY A 26 2.50 -2.37 0.42
CA GLY A 26 2.74 -1.53 1.60
C GLY A 26 4.10 -0.81 1.58
N HIS A 27 4.82 -0.86 0.47
CA HIS A 27 6.13 -0.24 0.31
C HIS A 27 6.16 0.64 -0.93
N ASP A 28 6.79 1.81 -0.83
CA ASP A 28 7.07 2.61 -2.01
C ASP A 28 8.03 1.87 -2.95
N THR A 29 7.98 2.23 -4.23
CA THR A 29 8.73 1.51 -5.26
C THR A 29 10.25 1.60 -5.10
N ASP A 30 10.78 2.71 -4.56
CA ASP A 30 12.22 2.89 -4.35
C ASP A 30 12.73 1.98 -3.21
N THR A 31 11.91 1.80 -2.17
CA THR A 31 12.15 0.84 -1.09
C THR A 31 12.15 -0.60 -1.62
N LEU A 32 11.19 -0.95 -2.47
CA LEU A 32 11.14 -2.28 -3.10
C LEU A 32 12.39 -2.55 -3.97
N TRP A 33 12.87 -1.55 -4.72
CA TRP A 33 14.11 -1.68 -5.49
C TRP A 33 15.31 -1.95 -4.58
N THR A 34 15.38 -1.24 -3.45
CA THR A 34 16.43 -1.44 -2.45
C THR A 34 16.38 -2.86 -1.85
N TYR A 35 15.19 -3.39 -1.55
CA TYR A 35 15.03 -4.74 -1.03
C TYR A 35 15.37 -5.81 -2.08
N ARG A 36 15.07 -5.56 -3.35
CA ARG A 36 15.49 -6.43 -4.47
C ARG A 36 17.01 -6.51 -4.56
N ASP A 37 17.70 -5.37 -4.50
CA ASP A 37 19.17 -5.33 -4.59
C ASP A 37 19.85 -5.98 -3.38
N ARG A 38 19.18 -6.01 -2.23
CA ARG A 38 19.64 -6.70 -1.02
C ARG A 38 19.26 -8.18 -0.98
N GLY A 39 18.47 -8.67 -1.94
CA GLY A 39 18.02 -10.07 -2.00
C GLY A 39 17.06 -10.49 -0.90
N VAL A 40 16.29 -9.54 -0.33
CA VAL A 40 15.40 -9.80 0.83
C VAL A 40 13.96 -10.08 0.40
N LEU A 41 13.61 -9.77 -0.85
CA LEU A 41 12.28 -10.03 -1.39
C LEU A 41 12.06 -11.52 -1.68
N ASP A 42 10.83 -11.98 -1.48
CA ASP A 42 10.39 -13.27 -2.00
C ASP A 42 10.31 -13.25 -3.54
N GLU A 43 10.15 -14.43 -4.14
CA GLU A 43 10.16 -14.56 -5.61
C GLU A 43 9.06 -13.74 -6.32
N PRO A 44 7.79 -13.69 -5.84
CA PRO A 44 6.76 -12.85 -6.44
C PRO A 44 7.06 -11.35 -6.39
N HIS A 45 7.51 -10.82 -5.23
CA HIS A 45 7.84 -9.40 -5.11
C HIS A 45 9.12 -9.06 -5.88
N ALA A 46 10.09 -9.98 -5.94
CA ALA A 46 11.28 -9.82 -6.74
C ALA A 46 10.97 -9.69 -8.24
N ARG A 47 10.10 -10.55 -8.77
CA ARG A 47 9.63 -10.50 -10.15
C ARG A 47 8.87 -9.20 -10.44
N LEU A 48 8.00 -8.77 -9.53
CA LEU A 48 7.27 -7.51 -9.65
C LEU A 48 8.24 -6.32 -9.78
N VAL A 49 9.28 -6.27 -8.95
CA VAL A 49 10.30 -5.22 -9.01
C VAL A 49 11.08 -5.25 -10.31
N ASP A 50 11.47 -6.43 -10.79
CA ASP A 50 12.19 -6.57 -12.06
C ASP A 50 11.33 -6.05 -13.23
N ARG A 51 10.03 -6.39 -13.27
CA ARG A 51 9.10 -5.85 -14.27
C ARG A 51 8.91 -4.33 -14.14
N HIS A 52 8.86 -3.82 -12.91
CA HIS A 52 8.75 -2.39 -12.69
C HIS A 52 10.01 -1.64 -13.20
N ARG A 53 11.20 -2.23 -13.08
CA ARG A 53 12.44 -1.67 -13.65
C ARG A 53 12.38 -1.61 -15.18
N GLU A 54 11.91 -2.68 -15.82
CA GLU A 54 11.70 -2.70 -17.28
C GLU A 54 10.72 -1.59 -17.73
N LEU A 55 9.63 -1.38 -16.97
CA LEU A 55 8.70 -0.28 -17.23
C LEU A 55 9.36 1.10 -17.09
N ALA A 56 10.15 1.32 -16.04
CA ALA A 56 10.86 2.58 -15.82
C ALA A 56 11.86 2.88 -16.95
N GLU A 57 12.53 1.84 -17.47
CA GLU A 57 13.41 1.96 -18.64
C GLU A 57 12.62 2.34 -19.90
N ALA A 58 11.48 1.67 -20.17
CA ALA A 58 10.63 2.00 -21.30
C ALA A 58 10.07 3.44 -21.24
N GLN A 59 9.68 3.91 -20.04
CA GLN A 59 9.26 5.30 -19.81
C GLN A 59 10.38 6.31 -20.07
N THR A 60 11.62 5.95 -19.77
CA THR A 60 12.80 6.76 -20.10
C THR A 60 12.94 6.91 -21.61
N GLY A 61 12.76 5.83 -22.37
CA GLY A 61 12.73 5.87 -23.84
C GLY A 61 11.65 6.79 -24.41
N VAL A 62 10.42 6.72 -23.89
CA VAL A 62 9.32 7.61 -24.30
C VAL A 62 9.67 9.07 -24.02
N THR A 63 10.19 9.37 -22.84
CA THR A 63 10.60 10.73 -22.46
C THR A 63 11.68 11.25 -23.39
N PHE A 64 12.70 10.43 -23.68
CA PHE A 64 13.78 10.77 -24.60
C PHE A 64 13.25 11.15 -25.99
N TYR A 65 12.44 10.30 -26.61
CA TYR A 65 11.92 10.58 -27.96
C TYR A 65 10.94 11.74 -28.00
N ARG A 66 10.16 11.98 -26.93
CA ARG A 66 9.32 13.20 -26.83
C ARG A 66 10.16 14.48 -26.80
N VAL A 67 11.23 14.50 -25.99
CA VAL A 67 12.13 15.66 -25.91
C VAL A 67 12.86 15.87 -27.24
N LEU A 68 13.33 14.79 -27.87
CA LEU A 68 13.97 14.86 -29.18
C LEU A 68 13.01 15.41 -30.25
N LEU A 69 11.76 14.93 -30.28
CA LEU A 69 10.75 15.41 -31.21
C LEU A 69 10.44 16.89 -30.99
N GLN A 70 10.27 17.32 -29.73
CA GLN A 70 10.07 18.72 -29.38
C GLN A 70 11.23 19.59 -29.87
N ARG A 71 12.47 19.11 -29.72
CA ARG A 71 13.65 19.82 -30.21
C ARG A 71 13.65 19.95 -31.73
N LEU A 72 13.38 18.86 -32.46
CA LEU A 72 13.32 18.89 -33.93
C LEU A 72 12.21 19.81 -34.45
N ALA A 73 11.10 19.92 -33.72
CA ALA A 73 9.97 20.78 -34.06
C ALA A 73 10.10 22.23 -33.55
N SER A 74 11.20 22.60 -32.89
CA SER A 74 11.36 23.91 -32.24
C SER A 74 11.61 25.09 -33.20
N GLY A 75 11.90 24.81 -34.47
CA GLY A 75 12.35 25.81 -35.45
C GLY A 75 13.86 26.11 -35.39
N GLU A 76 14.63 25.37 -34.57
CA GLU A 76 16.11 25.45 -34.52
C GLU A 76 16.77 25.02 -35.85
N PHE A 77 16.10 24.20 -36.65
CA PHE A 77 16.65 23.58 -37.86
C PHE A 77 16.00 24.15 -39.14
N GLU A 78 16.79 24.26 -40.21
CA GLU A 78 16.26 24.59 -41.54
C GLU A 78 15.26 23.53 -42.01
N VAL A 79 14.15 23.97 -42.58
CA VAL A 79 13.09 23.07 -43.06
C VAL A 79 13.48 22.50 -44.40
N ASP A 80 14.16 21.35 -44.35
CA ASP A 80 14.59 20.58 -45.52
C ASP A 80 14.10 19.13 -45.47
N GLY A 81 14.37 18.37 -46.54
CA GLY A 81 14.01 16.96 -46.61
C GLY A 81 14.65 16.11 -45.51
N ALA A 82 15.87 16.45 -45.08
CA ALA A 82 16.59 15.69 -44.06
C ALA A 82 15.96 15.88 -42.66
N LEU A 83 15.50 17.09 -42.33
CA LEU A 83 14.74 17.38 -41.13
C LEU A 83 13.44 16.58 -41.11
N LEU A 84 12.69 16.61 -42.21
CA LEU A 84 11.43 15.86 -42.32
C LEU A 84 11.66 14.35 -42.15
N THR A 85 12.67 13.77 -42.79
CA THR A 85 13.05 12.36 -42.61
C THR A 85 13.42 12.06 -41.14
N ARG A 86 14.16 12.95 -40.49
CA ARG A 86 14.54 12.77 -39.07
C ARG A 86 13.32 12.82 -38.15
N ILE A 87 12.40 13.75 -38.38
CA ILE A 87 11.14 13.85 -37.64
C ILE A 87 10.32 12.58 -37.81
N THR A 88 10.11 12.09 -39.04
CA THR A 88 9.37 10.86 -39.31
C THR A 88 9.97 9.68 -38.54
N ARG A 89 11.28 9.49 -38.63
CA ARG A 89 11.98 8.44 -37.88
C ARG A 89 11.82 8.58 -36.37
N THR A 90 11.90 9.79 -35.82
CA THR A 90 11.72 10.02 -34.38
C THR A 90 10.28 9.75 -33.95
N VAL A 91 9.28 10.02 -34.79
CA VAL A 91 7.88 9.65 -34.52
C VAL A 91 7.69 8.14 -34.50
N GLU A 92 8.30 7.41 -35.46
CA GLU A 92 8.29 5.94 -35.47
C GLU A 92 8.92 5.37 -34.19
N GLN A 93 10.10 5.87 -33.81
CA GLN A 93 10.80 5.47 -32.59
C GLN A 93 10.02 5.81 -31.31
N LEU A 94 9.30 6.94 -31.29
CA LEU A 94 8.41 7.30 -30.20
C LEU A 94 7.23 6.31 -30.12
N ALA A 95 6.64 5.93 -31.26
CA ALA A 95 5.56 4.96 -31.29
C ALA A 95 6.02 3.59 -30.78
N GLU A 96 7.20 3.12 -31.19
CA GLU A 96 7.81 1.89 -30.68
C GLU A 96 8.05 1.96 -29.16
N ALA A 97 8.60 3.07 -28.65
CA ALA A 97 8.84 3.25 -27.23
C ALA A 97 7.53 3.27 -26.42
N VAL A 98 6.47 3.88 -26.95
CA VAL A 98 5.13 3.86 -26.33
C VAL A 98 4.58 2.45 -26.29
N ALA A 99 4.67 1.69 -27.39
CA ALA A 99 4.22 0.30 -27.43
C ALA A 99 5.00 -0.58 -26.42
N ALA A 100 6.33 -0.39 -26.31
CA ALA A 100 7.16 -1.09 -25.34
C ALA A 100 6.78 -0.74 -23.89
N ARG A 101 6.49 0.54 -23.59
CA ARG A 101 6.00 0.97 -22.29
C ARG A 101 4.66 0.33 -21.95
N ASP A 102 3.74 0.26 -22.91
CA ASP A 102 2.40 -0.30 -22.68
C ASP A 102 2.46 -1.81 -22.47
N ALA A 103 3.32 -2.52 -23.21
CA ALA A 103 3.60 -3.93 -22.99
C ALA A 103 4.22 -4.17 -21.59
N ALA A 104 5.22 -3.36 -21.20
CA ALA A 104 5.83 -3.46 -19.88
C ALA A 104 4.83 -3.16 -18.76
N ALA A 105 3.91 -2.20 -18.94
CA ALA A 105 2.85 -1.94 -17.97
C ALA A 105 1.90 -3.14 -17.82
N GLY A 106 1.57 -3.83 -18.92
CA GLY A 106 0.81 -5.08 -18.89
C GLY A 106 1.53 -6.19 -18.12
N GLU A 107 2.84 -6.35 -18.32
CA GLU A 107 3.66 -7.32 -17.58
C GLU A 107 3.73 -7.02 -16.09
N VAL A 108 3.79 -5.74 -15.69
CA VAL A 108 3.74 -5.36 -14.26
C VAL A 108 2.39 -5.72 -13.66
N LEU A 109 1.28 -5.44 -14.34
CA LEU A 109 -0.06 -5.83 -13.87
C LEU A 109 -0.18 -7.35 -13.73
N ALA A 110 0.33 -8.11 -14.70
CA ALA A 110 0.35 -9.58 -14.62
C ALA A 110 1.23 -10.09 -13.47
N ALA A 111 2.33 -9.41 -13.17
CA ALA A 111 3.18 -9.73 -12.01
C ALA A 111 2.56 -9.30 -10.67
N LEU A 112 1.64 -8.33 -10.68
CA LEU A 112 0.93 -7.85 -9.51
C LEU A 112 -0.19 -8.82 -9.09
N GLU A 113 -0.89 -9.45 -10.04
CA GLU A 113 -1.98 -10.41 -9.78
C GLU A 113 -1.66 -11.48 -8.72
N PRO A 114 -0.52 -12.19 -8.74
CA PRO A 114 -0.21 -13.17 -7.69
C PRO A 114 0.09 -12.53 -6.32
N VAL A 115 0.66 -11.33 -6.31
CA VAL A 115 0.92 -10.57 -5.08
C VAL A 115 -0.40 -10.11 -4.47
N GLU A 116 -1.33 -9.64 -5.28
CA GLU A 116 -2.69 -9.31 -4.87
C GLU A 116 -3.48 -10.51 -4.41
N ALA A 117 -3.40 -11.64 -5.12
CA ALA A 117 -4.06 -12.88 -4.72
C ALA A 117 -3.52 -13.38 -3.38
N ALA A 118 -2.21 -13.29 -3.17
CA ALA A 118 -1.61 -13.58 -1.88
C ALA A 118 -2.09 -12.57 -0.82
N ALA A 119 -2.04 -11.27 -1.08
CA ALA A 119 -2.52 -10.24 -0.16
C ALA A 119 -4.01 -10.41 0.16
N ALA A 120 -4.85 -10.81 -0.79
CA ALA A 120 -6.28 -11.05 -0.62
C ALA A 120 -6.57 -12.37 0.12
N ALA A 121 -5.73 -13.39 -0.05
CA ALA A 121 -5.81 -14.62 0.74
C ALA A 121 -5.43 -14.39 2.22
N HIS A 122 -4.55 -13.41 2.48
CA HIS A 122 -4.17 -12.99 3.83
C HIS A 122 -5.04 -11.84 4.35
N ALA A 123 -5.73 -11.11 3.47
CA ALA A 123 -6.77 -10.17 3.86
C ALA A 123 -7.90 -11.01 4.47
N PRO A 124 -8.30 -10.75 5.72
CA PRO A 124 -9.46 -11.42 6.29
C PRO A 124 -10.68 -10.97 5.49
N GLY A 125 -11.06 -11.76 4.48
CA GLY A 125 -12.17 -11.46 3.59
C GLY A 125 -13.41 -11.18 4.42
N GLY A 126 -13.85 -9.91 4.44
CA GLY A 126 -15.14 -9.49 4.98
C GLY A 126 -15.50 -9.99 6.38
N ASN A 127 -14.55 -10.43 7.20
CA ASN A 127 -14.86 -10.75 8.59
C ASN A 127 -15.02 -9.42 9.30
N VAL A 128 -16.27 -9.05 9.53
CA VAL A 128 -16.64 -8.13 10.60
C VAL A 128 -15.78 -8.50 11.79
N LEU A 129 -14.87 -7.59 12.19
CA LEU A 129 -13.99 -7.81 13.34
C LEU A 129 -14.85 -8.33 14.48
N SER A 130 -14.48 -9.49 15.05
CA SER A 130 -15.13 -9.95 16.27
C SER A 130 -15.04 -8.83 17.31
N VAL A 131 -16.04 -8.72 18.18
CA VAL A 131 -16.03 -7.74 19.29
C VAL A 131 -14.74 -7.87 20.10
N ASP A 132 -14.25 -9.09 20.29
CA ASP A 132 -13.00 -9.38 21.00
C ASP A 132 -11.76 -8.90 20.24
N ASP A 133 -11.76 -9.05 18.91
CA ASP A 133 -10.64 -8.61 18.05
C ASP A 133 -10.61 -7.07 17.97
N HIS A 134 -11.79 -6.42 17.92
CA HIS A 134 -11.91 -4.97 17.98
C HIS A 134 -11.42 -4.41 19.34
N ALA A 135 -11.80 -5.04 20.45
CA ALA A 135 -11.34 -4.66 21.78
C ALA A 135 -9.82 -4.85 21.94
N ALA A 136 -9.26 -5.92 21.37
CA ALA A 136 -7.82 -6.15 21.36
C ALA A 136 -7.07 -5.09 20.53
N LEU A 137 -7.58 -4.70 19.35
CA LEU A 137 -7.00 -3.64 18.54
C LEU A 137 -7.02 -2.28 19.25
N LEU A 138 -8.11 -1.94 19.95
CA LEU A 138 -8.18 -0.73 20.77
C LEU A 138 -7.17 -0.75 21.92
N ALA A 139 -6.99 -1.90 22.55
CA ALA A 139 -6.00 -2.07 23.62
C ALA A 139 -4.57 -1.91 23.10
N ILE A 140 -4.26 -2.45 21.91
CA ILE A 140 -2.95 -2.30 21.25
C ILE A 140 -2.71 -0.85 20.78
N ALA A 141 -3.75 -0.14 20.34
CA ALA A 141 -3.64 1.27 19.94
C ALA A 141 -3.12 2.18 21.08
N GLY A 142 -3.35 1.80 22.34
CA GLY A 142 -2.81 2.48 23.52
C GLY A 142 -1.36 2.09 23.86
N GLY A 143 -0.72 1.24 23.05
CA GLY A 143 0.57 0.61 23.30
C GLY A 143 0.40 -0.75 23.98
N ALA A 144 1.12 -1.77 23.52
CA ALA A 144 1.11 -3.10 24.12
C ALA A 144 2.49 -3.77 24.09
N THR A 145 2.76 -4.61 25.07
CA THR A 145 4.00 -5.38 25.17
C THR A 145 3.68 -6.87 25.33
N PHE A 146 4.25 -7.68 24.44
CA PHE A 146 4.15 -9.12 24.47
C PHE A 146 5.25 -9.73 25.34
N ARG A 147 4.85 -10.60 26.28
CA ARG A 147 5.76 -11.27 27.20
C ARG A 147 5.35 -12.72 27.43
N GLU A 148 6.35 -13.56 27.66
CA GLU A 148 6.15 -14.90 28.23
C GLU A 148 6.25 -14.85 29.75
N HIS A 149 5.25 -15.39 30.44
CA HIS A 149 5.24 -15.49 31.89
C HIS A 149 6.13 -16.65 32.35
N LEU A 150 7.30 -16.32 32.91
CA LEU A 150 8.36 -17.29 33.24
C LEU A 150 7.93 -18.45 34.17
N LEU A 151 6.98 -18.22 35.08
CA LEU A 151 6.51 -19.26 36.02
C LEU A 151 5.47 -20.21 35.41
N THR A 152 4.78 -19.81 34.34
CA THR A 152 3.64 -20.56 33.79
C THR A 152 3.81 -20.89 32.30
N GLY A 153 4.85 -20.37 31.64
CA GLY A 153 5.06 -20.47 30.19
C GLY A 153 3.98 -19.78 29.36
N GLN A 154 3.05 -19.07 30.01
CA GLN A 154 1.90 -18.48 29.33
C GLN A 154 2.33 -17.20 28.62
N LYS A 155 2.12 -17.16 27.31
CA LYS A 155 2.40 -16.00 26.47
C LYS A 155 1.17 -15.10 26.36
N SER A 156 1.36 -13.79 26.49
CA SER A 156 0.28 -12.81 26.32
C SER A 156 0.84 -11.42 26.08
N ALA A 157 0.08 -10.58 25.36
CA ALA A 157 0.35 -9.15 25.34
C ALA A 157 -0.39 -8.44 26.47
N VAL A 158 0.25 -7.41 27.01
CA VAL A 158 -0.32 -6.54 28.03
C VAL A 158 -0.32 -5.14 27.44
N ALA A 159 -1.52 -4.59 27.25
CA ALA A 159 -1.70 -3.21 26.84
C ALA A 159 -1.27 -2.25 27.95
N ALA A 160 -0.97 -1.00 27.62
CA ALA A 160 -0.64 0.06 28.57
C ALA A 160 -1.78 0.30 29.58
N SER A 161 -3.02 -0.02 29.20
CA SER A 161 -4.20 -0.01 30.08
C SER A 161 -4.23 -1.15 31.11
N GLY A 162 -3.28 -2.09 31.05
CA GLY A 162 -3.28 -3.32 31.85
C GLY A 162 -4.15 -4.44 31.28
N THR A 163 -4.82 -4.23 30.14
CA THR A 163 -5.64 -5.25 29.49
C THR A 163 -4.75 -6.37 28.97
N ARG A 164 -5.08 -7.62 29.34
CA ARG A 164 -4.36 -8.80 28.87
C ARG A 164 -4.98 -9.34 27.58
N ILE A 165 -4.16 -9.46 26.55
CA ILE A 165 -4.52 -10.01 25.24
C ILE A 165 -3.91 -11.42 25.14
N PRO A 166 -4.74 -12.48 25.04
CA PRO A 166 -4.24 -13.84 24.89
C PRO A 166 -3.37 -14.00 23.65
N HIS A 167 -2.33 -14.84 23.72
CA HIS A 167 -1.44 -15.07 22.58
C HIS A 167 -2.18 -15.60 21.34
N THR A 168 -3.24 -16.39 21.51
CA THR A 168 -4.07 -16.87 20.39
C THR A 168 -4.79 -15.75 19.67
N THR A 169 -5.28 -14.74 20.39
CA THR A 169 -5.90 -13.54 19.83
C THR A 169 -4.84 -12.66 19.15
N LEU A 170 -3.71 -12.44 19.81
CA LEU A 170 -2.61 -11.66 19.23
C LEU A 170 -2.12 -12.29 17.92
N ARG A 171 -1.85 -13.60 17.91
CA ARG A 171 -1.40 -14.32 16.71
C ARG A 171 -2.42 -14.20 15.58
N ARG A 172 -3.72 -14.29 15.87
CA ARG A 172 -4.76 -14.08 14.86
C ARG A 172 -4.73 -12.67 14.26
N LEU A 173 -4.48 -11.64 15.08
CA LEU A 173 -4.34 -10.27 14.60
C LEU A 173 -3.07 -10.07 13.76
N GLU A 174 -1.98 -10.78 14.09
CA GLU A 174 -0.75 -10.80 13.30
C GLU A 174 -0.94 -11.53 11.96
N ASP A 175 -1.57 -12.72 12.00
CA ASP A 175 -1.91 -13.53 10.83
C ASP A 175 -2.84 -12.74 9.87
N ALA A 176 -3.71 -11.88 10.42
CA ALA A 176 -4.59 -10.98 9.66
C ALA A 176 -3.91 -9.66 9.23
N GLY A 177 -2.63 -9.47 9.54
CA GLY A 177 -1.87 -8.27 9.19
C GLY A 177 -2.33 -6.99 9.92
N LEU A 178 -3.08 -7.09 11.02
CA LEU A 178 -3.65 -5.96 11.75
C LEU A 178 -2.75 -5.46 12.89
N ALA A 179 -1.85 -6.31 13.37
CA ALA A 179 -0.85 -5.98 14.39
C ALA A 179 0.49 -6.62 14.02
N VAL A 180 1.58 -6.04 14.51
CA VAL A 180 2.94 -6.55 14.31
C VAL A 180 3.72 -6.49 15.63
N ARG A 181 4.50 -7.53 15.90
CA ARG A 181 5.47 -7.56 16.99
C ARG A 181 6.85 -7.12 16.53
N ASP A 182 7.49 -6.28 17.33
CA ASP A 182 8.93 -6.05 17.23
C ASP A 182 9.67 -7.24 17.84
N THR A 183 10.24 -8.08 16.97
CA THR A 183 11.00 -9.27 17.34
C THR A 183 12.48 -8.99 17.59
N SER A 184 12.91 -7.72 17.52
CA SER A 184 14.28 -7.30 17.82
C SER A 184 14.68 -7.57 19.27
N HIS A 185 13.70 -7.78 20.15
CA HIS A 185 13.87 -8.06 21.56
C HIS A 185 13.46 -9.51 21.92
N PRO A 186 14.17 -10.18 22.83
CA PRO A 186 13.76 -11.48 23.36
C PRO A 186 12.36 -11.42 24.00
N GLU A 187 11.57 -12.50 23.89
CA GLU A 187 10.19 -12.57 24.39
C GLU A 187 10.08 -12.35 25.91
N HIS A 188 11.16 -12.57 26.67
CA HIS A 188 11.20 -12.37 28.12
C HIS A 188 11.49 -10.92 28.52
N ASP A 189 12.16 -10.15 27.65
CA ASP A 189 12.44 -8.72 27.87
C ASP A 189 11.27 -7.83 27.43
N GLY A 190 10.36 -8.41 26.66
CA GLY A 190 9.15 -7.77 26.15
C GLY A 190 9.32 -7.29 24.73
N GLN A 191 8.42 -7.74 23.87
CA GLN A 191 8.33 -7.32 22.48
C GLN A 191 7.24 -6.27 22.37
N GLU A 192 7.54 -5.12 21.75
CA GLU A 192 6.51 -4.12 21.50
C GLU A 192 5.52 -4.65 20.44
N VAL A 193 4.23 -4.40 20.66
CA VAL A 193 3.16 -4.74 19.74
C VAL A 193 2.57 -3.44 19.23
N ALA A 194 2.66 -3.21 17.92
CA ALA A 194 2.12 -2.03 17.26
C ALA A 194 1.01 -2.40 16.27
N LEU A 195 0.10 -1.45 16.03
CA LEU A 195 -0.87 -1.58 14.94
C LEU A 195 -0.21 -1.29 13.60
N THR A 196 -0.55 -2.08 12.60
CA THR A 196 -0.25 -1.80 11.19
C THR A 196 -1.19 -0.72 10.65
N ASP A 197 -0.93 -0.19 9.45
CA ASP A 197 -1.86 0.71 8.78
C ASP A 197 -3.20 0.05 8.47
N ALA A 198 -3.20 -1.24 8.14
CA ALA A 198 -4.42 -2.03 8.00
C ALA A 198 -5.20 -2.12 9.32
N GLY A 199 -4.52 -2.35 10.45
CA GLY A 199 -5.14 -2.34 11.79
C GLY A 199 -5.74 -0.98 12.16
N ARG A 200 -5.02 0.11 11.87
CA ARG A 200 -5.52 1.49 12.06
C ARG A 200 -6.74 1.78 11.17
N ALA A 201 -6.68 1.41 9.90
CA ALA A 201 -7.77 1.57 8.95
C ALA A 201 -9.01 0.75 9.37
N ALA A 202 -8.81 -0.46 9.87
CA ALA A 202 -9.88 -1.32 10.37
C ALA A 202 -10.57 -0.74 11.62
N LEU A 203 -9.82 -0.14 12.55
CA LEU A 203 -10.39 0.61 13.68
C LEU A 203 -11.21 1.82 13.22
N LEU A 204 -10.72 2.57 12.23
CA LEU A 204 -11.41 3.73 11.66
C LEU A 204 -12.68 3.32 10.89
N ALA A 205 -12.63 2.21 10.16
CA ALA A 205 -13.77 1.66 9.43
C ALA A 205 -14.87 1.16 10.38
N ALA A 206 -14.50 0.46 11.46
CA ALA A 206 -15.44 0.02 12.50
C ALA A 206 -16.14 1.21 13.19
N ARG A 207 -15.45 2.35 13.33
CA ARG A 207 -16.03 3.59 13.86
C ARG A 207 -17.01 4.26 12.89
N ARG A 208 -16.92 3.95 11.59
CA ARG A 208 -17.76 4.51 10.53
C ARG A 208 -18.99 3.67 10.20
N THR A 209 -19.14 2.46 10.75
CA THR A 209 -20.39 1.70 10.63
C THR A 209 -21.54 2.54 11.19
N PRO A 210 -22.45 3.07 10.35
CA PRO A 210 -23.63 3.74 10.85
C PRO A 210 -24.49 2.67 11.49
N THR A 211 -24.94 2.93 12.72
CA THR A 211 -26.08 2.23 13.30
C THR A 211 -27.19 2.15 12.25
N SER A 212 -27.61 0.92 11.95
CA SER A 212 -28.67 0.53 11.00
C SER A 212 -29.95 1.39 11.12
N PRO A 213 -30.74 1.55 10.03
CA PRO A 213 -31.77 2.56 9.90
C PRO A 213 -33.11 2.19 10.56
N ALA A 214 -33.89 3.23 10.85
CA ALA A 214 -35.35 3.28 11.00
C ALA A 214 -35.99 2.25 11.95
N GLY A 215 -36.25 2.69 13.19
CA GLY A 215 -37.30 2.09 14.01
C GLY A 215 -38.67 2.19 13.31
N PRO A 216 -39.57 1.19 13.49
CA PRO A 216 -40.88 1.19 12.85
C PRO A 216 -41.70 2.39 13.33
N ALA A 217 -42.14 3.18 12.35
CA ALA A 217 -43.02 4.31 12.56
C ALA A 217 -44.32 3.87 13.25
N THR A 218 -44.57 4.41 14.43
CA THR A 218 -45.86 4.32 15.11
C THR A 218 -46.88 5.15 14.33
N PRO A 219 -48.04 4.62 13.93
CA PRO A 219 -49.05 5.41 13.24
C PRO A 219 -49.66 6.46 14.20
N PRO A 220 -49.93 7.70 13.73
CA PRO A 220 -50.56 8.72 14.56
C PRO A 220 -52.02 8.36 14.87
N ALA A 221 -52.38 8.46 16.14
CA ALA A 221 -53.74 8.29 16.64
C ALA A 221 -54.70 9.32 16.02
N ALA A 222 -55.88 8.84 15.63
CA ALA A 222 -56.96 9.66 15.08
C ALA A 222 -57.52 10.67 16.11
N PRO A 223 -57.91 11.89 15.69
CA PRO A 223 -58.49 12.87 16.59
C PRO A 223 -59.93 12.50 16.98
N MET A 224 -60.14 12.40 18.29
CA MET A 224 -61.40 12.22 18.97
C MET A 224 -62.35 13.42 18.70
N ARG A 225 -63.48 13.18 18.03
CA ARG A 225 -64.59 14.15 17.95
C ARG A 225 -65.24 14.28 19.32
N ARG A 226 -65.19 15.47 19.93
CA ARG A 226 -66.09 15.87 21.01
C ARG A 226 -67.45 16.26 20.41
N ARG A 227 -68.51 15.72 21.00
CA ARG A 227 -69.88 16.26 20.95
C ARG A 227 -69.98 17.48 21.86
#